data_AF-A0A538CAB7-F1
#
_entry.id   AF-A0A538CAB7-F1
#
_cell.length_a   1.000
_cell.length_b   1.000
_cell.length_c   1.000
_cell.angle_alpha   90.00
_cell.angle_beta   90.00
_cell.angle_gamma   90.00
#
_symmetry.space_group_name_H-M   'P 1'
#
loop_
_entity.id
_entity.type
_entity.pdbx_description
1 polymer ?
#
loop_
_entity_poly.entity_id
_entity_poly.type
_entity_poly.pdbx_seq_one_letter_code
_entity_poly.pdbx_strand_id
1 'polypeptide(L)' 'MKGESGTEVDQAPNEFGVELHEAELGWEVRIVAPGGGVAWAQSCGSVTEARTLASTIRQHIYWLSPGKFREYYKIAGSE' A
#
# COMPACT_ATOMS: atom_id res chain seq x y z
N MET A 1 -15.62 -1.15 -38.18
CA MET A 1 -14.53 -2.14 -38.26
C MET A 1 -13.43 -1.70 -37.33
N LYS A 2 -12.93 -2.64 -36.49
CA LYS A 2 -11.74 -2.56 -35.61
C LYS A 2 -11.82 -1.50 -34.50
N GLY A 3 -11.88 -1.82 -33.20
CA GLY A 3 -11.42 -2.99 -32.46
C GLY A 3 -10.41 -2.53 -31.40
N GLU A 4 -10.49 -3.14 -30.21
CA GLU A 4 -9.36 -3.32 -29.26
C GLU A 4 -9.05 -2.06 -28.39
N SER A 5 -9.12 -2.05 -27.06
CA SER A 5 -9.31 -3.10 -26.05
C SER A 5 -9.86 -2.43 -24.79
N GLY A 6 -10.93 -2.99 -24.23
CA GLY A 6 -11.33 -2.67 -22.87
C GLY A 6 -10.25 -3.16 -21.92
N THR A 7 -9.40 -2.25 -21.45
CA THR A 7 -8.76 -2.49 -20.16
C THR A 7 -9.89 -2.38 -19.16
N GLU A 8 -10.40 -3.53 -18.74
CA GLU A 8 -11.20 -3.64 -17.53
C GLU A 8 -10.32 -3.05 -16.43
N VAL A 9 -10.51 -1.75 -16.19
CA VAL A 9 -9.92 -1.06 -15.07
C VAL A 9 -10.46 -1.82 -13.88
N ASP A 10 -9.58 -2.55 -13.19
CA ASP A 10 -9.82 -3.08 -11.86
C ASP A 10 -10.14 -1.87 -10.97
N GLN A 11 -11.41 -1.43 -11.03
CA GLN A 11 -11.95 -0.27 -10.32
C GLN A 11 -12.31 -0.64 -8.88
N ALA A 12 -12.01 -1.87 -8.47
CA ALA A 12 -12.12 -2.26 -7.09
C ALA A 12 -11.28 -1.29 -6.25
N PRO A 13 -11.88 -0.65 -5.23
CA PRO A 13 -11.14 0.24 -4.36
C PRO A 13 -9.98 -0.52 -3.74
N ASN A 14 -8.84 0.15 -3.62
CA ASN A 14 -7.70 -0.43 -2.93
C ASN A 14 -7.99 -0.50 -1.42
N GLU A 15 -8.17 -1.71 -0.92
CA GLU A 15 -8.57 -1.98 0.48
C GLU A 15 -7.38 -2.07 1.45
N PHE A 16 -6.15 -1.82 0.99
CA PHE A 16 -4.99 -1.79 1.89
C PHE A 16 -5.09 -0.60 2.86
N GLY A 17 -4.68 -0.82 4.10
CA GLY A 17 -4.54 0.19 5.14
C GLY A 17 -3.09 0.63 5.34
N VAL A 18 -2.90 1.75 6.06
CA VAL A 18 -1.57 2.23 6.47
C VAL A 18 -1.58 2.62 7.93
N GLU A 19 -0.72 1.99 8.71
CA GLU A 19 -0.56 2.23 10.15
C GLU A 19 0.85 2.74 10.48
N LEU A 20 0.92 3.48 11.59
CA LEU A 20 2.15 3.99 12.19
C LEU A 20 2.27 3.40 13.59
N HIS A 21 3.42 2.82 13.88
CA HIS A 21 3.71 2.21 15.17
C HIS A 21 4.99 2.82 15.75
N GLU A 22 4.99 3.12 17.04
CA GLU A 22 6.23 3.43 17.77
C GLU A 22 7.02 2.13 17.97
N ALA A 23 8.33 2.18 17.74
CA ALA A 23 9.26 1.07 17.90
C ALA A 23 10.42 1.50 18.81
N GLU A 24 11.20 0.53 19.32
CA GLU A 24 12.26 0.79 20.31
C GLU A 24 13.29 1.86 19.87
N LEU A 25 13.55 1.98 18.57
CA LEU A 25 14.53 2.92 18.00
C LEU A 25 13.92 3.94 17.03
N GLY A 26 12.59 4.14 17.07
CA GLY A 26 11.94 5.11 16.20
C GLY A 26 10.51 4.73 15.88
N TRP A 27 10.20 4.69 14.58
CA TRP A 27 8.84 4.48 14.09
C TRP A 27 8.85 3.37 13.03
N GLU A 28 7.71 2.73 12.85
CA GLU A 28 7.49 1.75 11.80
C GLU A 28 6.22 2.09 11.04
N VAL A 29 6.31 2.10 9.71
CA VAL A 29 5.16 2.25 8.82
C VAL A 29 4.77 0.87 8.31
N ARG A 30 3.50 0.50 8.45
CA ARG A 30 2.97 -0.80 8.04
C ARG A 30 1.87 -0.64 7.00
N ILE A 31 1.92 -1.45 5.95
CA ILE A 31 0.79 -1.68 5.06
C ILE A 31 0.00 -2.87 5.61
N VAL A 32 -1.30 -2.66 5.82
CA VAL A 32 -2.19 -3.68 6.39
C VAL A 32 -3.09 -4.21 5.28
N ALA A 33 -3.09 -5.53 5.08
CA ALA A 33 -4.00 -6.20 4.16
C ALA A 33 -5.45 -6.12 4.65
N PRO A 34 -6.46 -6.31 3.78
CA PRO A 34 -7.88 -6.25 4.18
C PRO A 34 -8.25 -7.21 5.31
N GLY A 35 -7.55 -8.35 5.41
CA GLY A 35 -7.69 -9.31 6.50
C GLY A 35 -7.04 -8.91 7.83
N GLY A 36 -6.49 -7.70 7.94
CA GLY A 36 -5.83 -7.17 9.15
C GLY A 36 -4.36 -7.59 9.33
N GLY A 37 -3.81 -8.41 8.43
CA GLY A 37 -2.41 -8.83 8.47
C GLY A 37 -1.44 -7.77 7.95
N VAL A 38 -0.23 -7.70 8.52
CA VAL A 38 0.83 -6.82 8.01
C VAL A 38 1.40 -7.41 6.73
N ALA A 39 1.18 -6.72 5.62
CA ALA A 39 1.62 -7.13 4.29
C ALA A 39 3.03 -6.62 3.95
N TRP A 40 3.41 -5.49 4.55
CA TRP A 40 4.71 -4.85 4.35
C TRP A 40 4.98 -3.90 5.52
N ALA A 41 6.25 -3.74 5.88
CA ALA A 41 6.67 -2.82 6.93
C ALA A 41 8.03 -2.17 6.60
N GLN A 42 8.22 -0.95 7.08
CA GLN A 42 9.50 -0.24 7.01
C GLN A 42 9.74 0.58 8.27
N SER A 43 10.93 0.42 8.85
CA SER A 43 11.41 1.24 9.96
C SER A 43 11.84 2.62 9.48
N CYS A 44 11.56 3.63 10.30
CA CYS A 44 11.90 5.03 10.11
C CYS A 44 12.59 5.55 11.37
N GLY A 45 13.57 6.45 11.19
CA GLY A 45 14.33 7.04 12.30
C GLY A 45 13.59 8.16 13.02
N SER A 46 12.47 8.66 12.46
CA SER A 46 11.69 9.74 13.07
C SER A 46 10.20 9.68 12.72
N VAL A 47 9.38 10.33 13.54
CA VAL A 47 7.94 10.48 13.29
C VAL A 47 7.66 11.26 11.99
N THR A 48 8.50 12.24 11.65
CA THR A 48 8.33 13.05 10.44
C THR A 48 8.56 12.22 9.18
N GLU A 49 9.60 11.39 9.18
CA GLU A 49 9.88 10.45 8.10
C GLU A 49 8.72 9.44 7.95
N ALA A 50 8.29 8.85 9.06
CA ALA A 50 7.22 7.87 9.05
C ALA A 50 5.89 8.46 8.54
N ARG A 51 5.52 9.67 8.97
CA ARG A 51 4.32 10.37 8.47
C ARG A 51 4.40 10.72 7.00
N THR A 52 5.58 11.13 6.53
CA THR A 52 5.83 11.42 5.10
C THR A 52 5.60 10.16 4.27
N LEU A 53 6.27 9.06 4.63
CA LEU A 53 6.14 7.77 3.96
C LEU A 53 4.69 7.25 3.99
N ALA A 54 4.04 7.28 5.15
CA ALA A 54 2.65 6.86 5.28
C ALA A 54 1.70 7.68 4.39
N SER A 55 1.96 8.98 4.21
CA SER A 55 1.17 9.84 3.31
C SER A 55 1.37 9.46 1.85
N THR A 56 2.61 9.17 1.44
CA THR A 56 2.91 8.65 0.08
C THR A 56 2.22 7.31 -0.16
N ILE A 57 2.25 6.39 0.80
CA ILE A 57 1.58 5.09 0.66
C ILE A 57 0.06 5.28 0.51
N ARG A 58 -0.56 6.19 1.28
CA ARG A 58 -1.99 6.52 1.14
C ARG A 58 -2.34 7.10 -0.23
N GLN A 59 -1.48 7.93 -0.81
CA GLN A 59 -1.65 8.41 -2.18
C GLN A 59 -1.57 7.26 -3.19
N HIS A 60 -0.64 6.32 -3.01
CA HIS A 60 -0.54 5.13 -3.85
C HIS A 60 -1.78 4.22 -3.70
N ILE A 61 -2.35 4.09 -2.51
CA ILE A 61 -3.64 3.38 -2.32
C ILE A 61 -4.74 4.05 -3.15
N TYR A 62 -4.81 5.37 -3.12
CA TYR A 62 -5.83 6.12 -3.85
C TYR A 62 -5.64 6.08 -5.39
N TRP A 63 -4.40 6.04 -5.89
CA TRP A 63 -4.11 6.11 -7.33
C TRP A 63 -3.92 4.76 -8.02
N LEU A 64 -3.48 3.73 -7.29
CA LEU A 64 -3.12 2.43 -7.87
C LEU A 64 -4.23 1.42 -7.65
N SER A 65 -4.54 0.64 -8.68
CA SER A 65 -5.34 -0.56 -8.52
C SER A 65 -4.68 -1.53 -7.52
N PRO A 66 -5.46 -2.39 -6.84
CA PRO A 66 -4.93 -3.39 -5.92
C PRO A 66 -3.76 -4.22 -6.48
N GLY A 67 -3.84 -4.64 -7.75
CA GLY A 67 -2.78 -5.39 -8.40
C GLY A 67 -1.48 -4.59 -8.56
N LYS A 68 -1.57 -3.35 -9.03
CA LYS A 68 -0.42 -2.46 -9.21
C LYS A 68 0.22 -2.05 -7.89
N PHE A 69 -0.60 -1.85 -6.86
CA PHE A 69 -0.12 -1.56 -5.52
C PHE A 69 0.71 -2.73 -4.94
N ARG A 70 0.22 -3.97 -5.08
CA ARG A 70 0.97 -5.17 -4.65
C ARG A 70 2.29 -5.32 -5.39
N GLU A 71 2.30 -5.11 -6.71
CA GLU A 71 3.52 -5.14 -7.54
C GLU A 71 4.55 -4.11 -7.05
N TYR A 72 4.11 -2.86 -6.81
CA TYR A 72 4.98 -1.77 -6.37
C TYR A 72 5.66 -2.05 -5.03
N TYR A 73 4.89 -2.51 -4.02
CA TYR A 73 5.39 -2.80 -2.69
C TYR A 73 5.91 -4.24 -2.51
N LYS A 74 5.91 -5.04 -3.59
CA LYS A 74 6.28 -6.47 -3.59
C LYS A 74 5.52 -7.29 -2.52
N ILE A 75 4.24 -6.97 -2.34
CA ILE A 75 3.34 -7.68 -1.43
C ILE A 75 2.92 -8.99 -2.10
N ALA A 76 3.13 -10.11 -1.42
CA ALA A 76 2.69 -11.41 -1.91
C ALA A 76 1.17 -11.41 -2.13
N GLY A 77 0.72 -12.05 -3.21
CA GLY A 77 -0.70 -12.32 -3.40
C GLY A 77 -1.21 -13.17 -2.25
N SER A 78 -2.21 -12.68 -1.51
CA SER A 78 -2.98 -13.54 -0.61
C SER A 78 -3.89 -14.38 -1.52
N GLU A 79 -3.56 -15.65 -1.67
CA GLU A 79 -4.46 -16.66 -2.25
C GLU A 79 -5.64 -16.94 -1.32
#